data_AF-B8JKU9-F1
#
_entry.id   AF-B8JKU9-F1
#
_cell.length_a   1.000
_cell.length_b   1.000
_cell.length_c   1.000
_cell.angle_alpha   90.00
_cell.angle_beta   90.00
_cell.angle_gamma   90.00
#
_symmetry.space_group_name_H-M   'P 1'
#
loop_
_entity.id
_entity.type
_entity.pdbx_description
1 polymer ?
#
loop_
_entity_poly.entity_id
_entity_poly.type
_entity_poly.pdbx_seq_one_letter_code
_entity_poly.pdbx_strand_id
1 'polypeptide(L)'
;MSIRGRITDSNISEVLHPEVQRLDLRSCDISDVALQHLCKCRKLKALNLKSCREHRNSITSEGIKAVASSCSDLHEIYLKGCCSVTDEGVLALALNCHLLKIIDLGGCLGITDVSLHALGK
;
A
#
# COMPACT_ATOMS: atom_id res chain seq x y z
N MET A 1 -19.55 -18.97 -5.92
CA MET A 1 -20.21 -17.78 -5.34
C MET A 1 -19.16 -16.97 -4.61
N SER A 2 -18.80 -15.78 -5.10
CA SER A 2 -17.82 -14.90 -4.44
C SER A 2 -18.54 -14.10 -3.37
N ILE A 3 -18.17 -14.31 -2.11
CA ILE A 3 -18.68 -13.55 -0.96
C ILE A 3 -17.75 -12.37 -0.76
N ARG A 4 -18.29 -11.15 -0.61
CA ARG A 4 -17.51 -9.98 -0.18
C ARG A 4 -16.77 -10.31 1.12
N GLY A 5 -15.47 -10.00 1.20
CA GLY A 5 -14.71 -10.03 2.46
C GLY A 5 -13.88 -11.27 2.77
N ARG A 6 -13.27 -11.93 1.78
CA ARG A 6 -12.32 -13.03 2.01
C ARG A 6 -10.88 -12.80 1.55
N ILE A 7 -10.49 -11.61 1.07
CA ILE A 7 -9.07 -11.40 0.74
C ILE A 7 -8.25 -11.32 2.03
N THR A 8 -7.36 -12.29 2.20
CA THR A 8 -6.44 -12.48 3.32
C THR A 8 -5.04 -12.77 2.81
N ASP A 9 -4.04 -12.75 3.69
CA ASP A 9 -2.66 -13.09 3.34
C ASP A 9 -2.55 -14.47 2.65
N SER A 10 -3.37 -15.43 3.07
CA SER A 10 -3.33 -16.80 2.57
C SER A 10 -3.86 -17.00 1.15
N ASN A 11 -4.74 -16.12 0.64
CA ASN A 11 -5.39 -16.33 -0.66
C ASN A 11 -5.19 -15.20 -1.67
N ILE A 12 -4.62 -14.07 -1.27
CA ILE A 12 -4.40 -12.95 -2.18
C ILE A 12 -3.57 -13.37 -3.40
N SER A 13 -2.59 -14.25 -3.20
CA SER A 13 -1.70 -14.70 -4.28
C SER A 13 -2.39 -15.51 -5.39
N GLU A 14 -3.60 -16.05 -5.13
CA GLU A 14 -4.44 -16.81 -6.07
C GLU A 14 -5.29 -15.88 -6.96
N VAL A 15 -5.56 -14.65 -6.51
CA VAL A 15 -6.44 -13.70 -7.21
C VAL A 15 -5.68 -12.56 -7.89
N LEU A 16 -4.37 -12.42 -7.63
CA LEU A 16 -3.54 -11.41 -8.28
C LEU A 16 -3.21 -11.81 -9.72
N HIS A 17 -3.46 -10.90 -10.65
CA HIS A 17 -3.12 -11.06 -12.06
C HIS A 17 -2.04 -10.03 -12.48
N PRO A 18 -1.06 -10.40 -13.33
CA PRO A 18 0.05 -9.50 -13.70
C PRO A 18 -0.37 -8.19 -14.36
N GLU A 19 -1.50 -8.19 -15.07
CA GLU A 19 -2.05 -7.02 -15.76
C GLU A 19 -2.90 -6.09 -14.86
N VAL A 20 -3.02 -6.38 -13.56
CA VAL A 20 -3.77 -5.50 -12.64
C VAL A 20 -3.09 -4.13 -12.55
N GLN A 21 -3.85 -3.08 -12.88
CA GLN A 21 -3.40 -1.70 -12.76
C GLN A 21 -3.99 -0.97 -11.56
N ARG A 22 -5.12 -1.44 -11.04
CA ARG A 22 -5.79 -0.85 -9.87
C ARG A 22 -6.24 -1.96 -8.94
N LEU A 23 -5.85 -1.89 -7.68
CA LEU A 23 -6.17 -2.88 -6.66
C LEU A 23 -6.71 -2.19 -5.41
N ASP A 24 -7.91 -2.58 -4.99
CA ASP A 24 -8.56 -2.07 -3.77
C ASP A 24 -8.66 -3.18 -2.73
N LEU A 25 -7.96 -3.00 -1.62
CA LEU A 25 -7.89 -3.89 -0.45
C LEU A 25 -8.34 -3.15 0.82
N ARG A 26 -9.15 -2.11 0.67
CA ARG A 26 -9.72 -1.36 1.78
C ARG A 26 -10.49 -2.30 2.70
N SER A 27 -10.18 -2.22 3.99
CA SER A 27 -10.83 -3.05 5.02
C SER A 27 -10.73 -4.57 4.81
N CYS A 28 -9.78 -5.05 4.00
CA CYS A 28 -9.38 -6.46 3.97
C CYS A 28 -8.58 -6.85 5.24
N ASP A 29 -8.61 -8.13 5.60
CA ASP A 29 -7.83 -8.67 6.72
C ASP A 29 -6.48 -9.16 6.20
N ILE A 30 -5.58 -8.20 5.97
CA ILE A 30 -4.28 -8.41 5.33
C ILE A 30 -3.15 -7.75 6.13
N SER A 31 -1.95 -8.27 5.97
CA SER A 31 -0.71 -7.75 6.55
C SER A 31 0.36 -7.48 5.47
N ASP A 32 1.57 -7.15 5.90
CA ASP A 32 2.73 -7.02 5.01
C ASP A 32 2.97 -8.29 4.16
N VAL A 33 2.55 -9.47 4.64
CA VAL A 33 2.62 -10.73 3.87
C VAL A 33 1.81 -10.63 2.58
N ALA A 34 0.60 -10.08 2.61
CA ALA A 34 -0.18 -9.85 1.39
C ALA A 34 0.52 -8.86 0.44
N LEU A 35 1.16 -7.82 0.98
CA LEU A 35 1.85 -6.82 0.17
C LEU A 35 3.08 -7.39 -0.54
N GLN A 36 3.78 -8.35 0.06
CA GLN A 36 4.88 -9.07 -0.59
C GLN A 36 4.44 -9.82 -1.86
N HIS A 37 3.18 -10.26 -1.93
CA HIS A 37 2.64 -10.92 -3.13
C HIS A 37 2.35 -9.94 -4.28
N LEU A 38 2.34 -8.62 -4.04
CA LEU A 38 2.15 -7.61 -5.09
C LEU A 38 3.34 -7.51 -6.04
N CYS A 39 4.46 -8.19 -5.77
CA CYS A 39 5.55 -8.39 -6.73
C CYS A 39 5.11 -8.99 -8.07
N LYS A 40 3.96 -9.66 -8.11
CA LYS A 40 3.33 -10.17 -9.34
C LYS A 40 2.66 -9.08 -10.18
N CYS A 41 2.30 -7.95 -9.61
CA CYS A 41 1.53 -6.87 -10.23
C CYS A 41 2.41 -5.66 -10.57
N ARG A 42 3.41 -5.85 -11.42
CA ARG A 42 4.38 -4.79 -11.78
C ARG A 42 3.77 -3.60 -12.53
N LYS A 43 2.59 -3.79 -13.11
CA LYS A 43 1.81 -2.75 -13.81
C LYS A 43 0.85 -1.98 -12.89
N LEU A 44 0.94 -2.19 -11.57
CA LEU A 44 0.04 -1.56 -10.62
C LEU A 44 0.27 -0.04 -10.57
N LYS A 45 -0.80 0.71 -10.83
CA LYS A 45 -0.83 2.18 -10.82
C LYS A 45 -1.59 2.76 -9.63
N ALA A 46 -2.58 2.04 -9.10
CA ALA A 46 -3.32 2.49 -7.92
C ALA A 46 -3.47 1.36 -6.89
N LEU A 47 -3.12 1.65 -5.64
CA LEU A 47 -3.27 0.74 -4.51
C LEU A 47 -4.05 1.41 -3.38
N ASN A 48 -5.19 0.82 -3.00
CA ASN A 48 -6.00 1.30 -1.89
C ASN A 48 -5.91 0.35 -0.69
N LEU A 49 -5.29 0.81 0.39
CA LEU A 49 -5.11 0.09 1.65
C LEU A 49 -5.84 0.77 2.82
N LYS A 50 -6.79 1.68 2.54
CA LYS A 50 -7.51 2.41 3.59
C LYS A 50 -8.12 1.47 4.62
N SER A 51 -8.10 1.88 5.88
CA SER A 51 -8.83 1.24 6.97
C SER A 51 -10.01 2.11 7.39
N CYS A 52 -11.20 1.52 7.49
CA CYS A 52 -12.38 2.20 8.03
C CYS A 52 -12.40 2.25 9.56
N ARG A 53 -11.54 1.48 10.24
CA ARG A 53 -11.49 1.38 11.71
C ARG A 53 -10.37 2.22 12.35
N GLU A 54 -9.67 3.03 11.56
CA GLU A 54 -8.58 3.96 11.98
C GLU A 54 -7.43 3.37 12.81
N HIS A 55 -7.26 2.04 12.87
CA HIS A 55 -6.20 1.38 13.66
C HIS A 55 -5.61 0.14 12.95
N ARG A 56 -5.37 0.19 11.64
CA ARG A 56 -4.72 -0.94 10.95
C ARG A 56 -3.22 -0.94 11.28
N ASN A 57 -2.81 -1.89 12.11
CA ASN A 57 -1.42 -2.10 12.51
C ASN A 57 -0.75 -3.27 11.78
N SER A 58 -1.52 -4.06 11.02
CA SER A 58 -1.02 -5.21 10.26
C SER A 58 -0.21 -4.81 9.02
N ILE A 59 -0.36 -3.57 8.56
CA ILE A 59 0.41 -3.00 7.44
C ILE A 59 1.39 -2.00 8.02
N THR A 60 2.68 -2.23 7.79
CA THR A 60 3.78 -1.42 8.30
C THR A 60 4.61 -0.82 7.16
N SER A 61 5.60 0.00 7.51
CA SER A 61 6.58 0.51 6.54
C SER A 61 7.30 -0.59 5.77
N GLU A 62 7.47 -1.80 6.32
CA GLU A 62 8.09 -2.92 5.61
C GLU A 62 7.23 -3.41 4.44
N GLY A 63 5.93 -3.55 4.63
CA GLY A 63 5.01 -3.86 3.54
C GLY A 63 4.99 -2.77 2.47
N ILE A 64 5.03 -1.50 2.86
CA ILE A 64 5.09 -0.37 1.91
C ILE A 64 6.41 -0.38 1.11
N LYS A 65 7.55 -0.67 1.74
CA LYS A 65 8.84 -0.86 1.04
C LYS A 65 8.77 -2.00 0.02
N ALA A 66 8.11 -3.11 0.34
CA ALA A 66 7.91 -4.23 -0.58
C ALA A 66 7.07 -3.81 -1.81
N VAL A 67 6.02 -3.01 -1.61
CA VAL A 67 5.23 -2.43 -2.71
C VAL A 67 6.09 -1.48 -3.55
N ALA A 68 6.80 -0.55 -2.92
CA ALA A 68 7.59 0.47 -3.62
C ALA A 68 8.67 -0.15 -4.51
N SER A 69 9.35 -1.20 -4.03
CA SER A 69 10.37 -1.93 -4.81
C SER A 69 9.82 -2.78 -5.96
N SER A 70 8.54 -3.18 -5.88
CA SER A 70 7.91 -4.06 -6.86
C SER A 70 7.08 -3.32 -7.91
N CYS A 71 6.48 -2.21 -7.52
CA CYS A 71 5.49 -1.44 -8.28
C CYS A 71 6.00 -0.02 -8.52
N SER A 72 7.09 0.13 -9.29
CA SER A 72 7.67 1.44 -9.62
C SER A 72 6.73 2.34 -10.43
N ASP A 73 5.76 1.76 -11.14
CA ASP A 73 4.74 2.46 -11.93
C ASP A 73 3.55 2.96 -11.09
N LEU A 74 3.67 2.98 -9.75
CA LEU A 74 2.59 3.42 -8.88
C LEU A 74 2.35 4.93 -9.00
N HIS A 75 1.09 5.30 -9.24
CA HIS A 75 0.62 6.69 -9.37
C HIS A 75 -0.23 7.13 -8.17
N GLU A 76 -0.97 6.19 -7.57
CA GLU A 76 -1.89 6.47 -6.49
C GLU A 76 -1.71 5.45 -5.36
N ILE A 77 -1.53 5.93 -4.13
CA ILE A 77 -1.53 5.07 -2.94
C ILE A 77 -2.37 5.68 -1.83
N TYR A 78 -3.24 4.88 -1.25
CA TYR A 78 -4.11 5.32 -0.18
C TYR A 78 -3.86 4.51 1.09
N LEU A 79 -3.28 5.15 2.11
CA LEU A 79 -2.83 4.54 3.36
C LEU A 79 -3.65 5.01 4.58
N LYS A 80 -4.76 5.72 4.38
CA LYS A 80 -5.57 6.26 5.47
C LYS A 80 -5.84 5.20 6.56
N GLY A 81 -5.46 5.49 7.80
CA GLY A 81 -5.68 4.64 8.96
C GLY A 81 -4.72 3.45 9.10
N CYS A 82 -3.61 3.43 8.35
CA CYS A 82 -2.49 2.50 8.54
C CYS A 82 -1.51 3.08 9.58
N CYS A 83 -1.80 2.90 10.87
CA CYS A 83 -1.09 3.58 11.96
C CYS A 83 0.35 3.10 12.19
N SER A 84 0.70 1.92 11.70
CA SER A 84 2.07 1.38 11.76
C SER A 84 2.95 1.76 10.58
N VAL A 85 2.45 2.60 9.66
CA VAL A 85 3.27 3.22 8.62
C VAL A 85 3.96 4.47 9.18
N THR A 86 5.26 4.56 8.94
CA THR A 86 6.15 5.64 9.34
C THR A 86 6.75 6.34 8.12
N ASP A 87 7.53 7.40 8.35
CA ASP A 87 8.24 8.11 7.29
C ASP A 87 9.09 7.19 6.40
N GLU A 88 9.67 6.11 6.94
CA GLU A 88 10.47 5.17 6.14
C GLU A 88 9.70 4.54 4.98
N GLY A 89 8.41 4.25 5.17
CA GLY A 89 7.56 3.72 4.10
C GLY A 89 7.32 4.75 3.01
N VAL A 90 7.10 6.02 3.40
CA VAL A 90 6.91 7.12 2.45
C VAL A 90 8.20 7.48 1.71
N LEU A 91 9.34 7.44 2.40
CA LEU A 91 10.66 7.62 1.77
C LEU A 91 10.90 6.55 0.69
N ALA A 92 10.55 5.29 0.96
CA ALA A 92 10.67 4.23 -0.03
C ALA A 92 9.78 4.49 -1.26
N LEU A 93 8.55 4.99 -1.06
CA LEU A 93 7.67 5.40 -2.16
C LEU A 93 8.26 6.55 -2.96
N ALA A 94 8.76 7.61 -2.31
CA ALA A 94 9.38 8.74 -2.99
C ALA A 94 10.61 8.33 -3.81
N LEU A 95 11.40 7.37 -3.29
CA LEU A 95 12.61 6.88 -3.95
C LEU A 95 12.36 5.95 -5.14
N ASN A 96 11.27 5.18 -5.15
CA ASN A 96 11.06 4.12 -6.15
C ASN A 96 9.84 4.33 -7.05
N CYS A 97 8.86 5.13 -6.61
CA CYS A 97 7.61 5.39 -7.33
C CYS A 97 7.59 6.84 -7.86
N HIS A 98 8.48 7.17 -8.79
CA HIS A 98 8.62 8.53 -9.34
C HIS A 98 7.38 9.06 -10.09
N LEU A 99 6.41 8.19 -10.40
CA LEU A 99 5.15 8.56 -11.04
C LEU A 99 4.02 8.82 -10.03
N LEU A 100 4.32 8.79 -8.72
CA LEU A 100 3.33 8.99 -7.66
C LEU A 100 2.76 10.42 -7.72
N LYS A 101 1.43 10.51 -7.79
CA LYS A 101 0.66 11.76 -7.92
C LYS A 101 -0.36 11.94 -6.81
N ILE A 102 -0.86 10.83 -6.25
CA ILE A 102 -1.87 10.85 -5.19
C ILE A 102 -1.38 9.99 -4.04
N ILE A 103 -1.29 10.61 -2.86
CA ILE A 103 -0.97 9.93 -1.61
C ILE A 103 -1.94 10.39 -0.51
N ASP A 104 -2.60 9.44 0.16
CA ASP A 104 -3.51 9.71 1.29
C ASP A 104 -2.93 9.08 2.56
N LEU A 105 -2.49 9.95 3.49
CA LEU A 105 -1.82 9.59 4.74
C LEU A 105 -2.69 9.89 5.98
N GLY A 106 -3.99 10.14 5.81
CA GLY A 106 -4.86 10.54 6.92
C GLY A 106 -4.88 9.49 8.05
N GLY A 107 -4.66 9.90 9.30
CA GLY A 107 -4.66 8.98 10.45
C GLY A 107 -3.46 8.02 10.51
N CYS A 108 -2.41 8.22 9.71
CA CYS A 108 -1.13 7.55 9.89
C CYS A 108 -0.32 8.27 10.98
N LEU A 109 -0.39 7.76 12.21
CA LEU A 109 0.17 8.44 13.39
C LEU A 109 1.71 8.46 13.45
N GLY A 110 2.38 7.58 12.70
CA GLY A 110 3.84 7.48 12.64
C GLY A 110 4.51 8.36 11.57
N ILE A 111 3.74 9.19 10.86
CA ILE A 111 4.23 10.04 9.77
C ILE A 111 4.46 11.45 10.27
N THR A 112 5.60 12.04 9.86
CA THR A 112 5.98 13.42 10.19
C THR A 112 6.15 14.27 8.91
N ASP A 113 6.59 15.51 9.06
CA ASP A 113 6.90 16.41 7.95
C ASP A 113 8.08 15.91 7.09
N VAL A 114 8.92 14.99 7.59
CA VAL A 114 9.97 14.31 6.83
C VAL A 114 9.40 13.67 5.56
N SER A 115 8.22 13.04 5.65
CA SER A 115 7.52 12.46 4.50
C SER A 115 7.20 13.50 3.42
N LEU A 116 6.75 14.69 3.80
CA LEU A 116 6.41 15.74 2.83
C LEU A 116 7.65 16.30 2.14
N HIS A 117 8.75 16.47 2.88
CA HIS A 117 10.03 16.86 2.30
C HIS A 117 10.57 15.83 1.30
N ALA A 118 10.33 14.54 1.54
CA ALA A 118 10.72 13.47 0.63
C ALA A 118 9.86 13.47 -0.66
N LEU A 119 8.55 13.67 -0.53
CA LEU A 119 7.62 13.70 -1.66
C LEU A 119 7.71 14.97 -2.52
N GLY A 120 8.20 16.06 -1.96
CA GLY A 120 8.37 17.34 -2.68
C GLY A 120 9.64 17.44 -3.52
N LYS A 121 10.48 16.39 -3.55
CA LYS A 121 11.70 16.31 -4.34
C LYS A 121 11.46 15.53 -5.63
#